data_AF-A0A6J0B4H3-F1
#
_entry.id   AF-A0A6J0B4H3-F1
#
_cell.length_a   1.000
_cell.length_b   1.000
_cell.length_c   1.000
_cell.angle_alpha   90.00
_cell.angle_beta   90.00
_cell.angle_gamma   90.00
#
_symmetry.space_group_name_H-M   'P 1'
#
loop_
_entity.id
_entity.type
_entity.pdbx_description
1 polymer ?
#
loop_
_entity_poly.entity_id
_entity_poly.type
_entity_poly.pdbx_seq_one_letter_code
_entity_poly.pdbx_strand_id
1 'polypeptide(L)'
;MQTPRGLRCNLGILALLTAVLILRTDAQARGVLRDAAIRAALAAISGGKLPLSDDRLVELIQEYVRRVVAAQADGHPSDGIEAAASLAQEAVSQVTAAYAAAIFQSTTAPEAQRLFARFQDTVDRIVQFAKSGDFGIGGIDRPADRGNERRFDY
;
A
#
# COMPACT_ATOMS: atom_id res chain seq x y z
N MET A 1 21.47 33.27 14.78
CA MET A 1 20.53 32.97 13.68
C MET A 1 20.73 31.53 13.24
N GLN A 2 19.92 30.59 13.76
CA GLN A 2 19.91 29.19 13.32
C GLN A 2 18.79 28.99 12.31
N THR A 3 19.14 28.62 11.09
CA THR A 3 18.20 28.17 10.07
C THR A 3 17.87 26.68 10.29
N PRO A 4 16.60 26.24 10.15
CA PRO A 4 16.23 24.87 10.41
C PRO A 4 16.69 23.95 9.27
N ARG A 5 17.64 23.06 9.58
CA ARG A 5 18.16 22.01 8.69
C ARG A 5 17.18 20.84 8.46
N GLY A 6 15.97 20.88 9.04
CA GLY A 6 15.01 19.77 9.00
C GLY A 6 14.19 19.63 7.71
N LEU A 7 14.15 20.66 6.84
CA LEU A 7 13.22 20.68 5.71
C LEU A 7 13.77 20.05 4.41
N ARG A 8 15.09 19.86 4.31
CA ARG A 8 15.75 19.39 3.07
C ARG A 8 15.82 17.86 2.94
N CYS A 9 15.83 17.11 4.04
CA CYS A 9 15.87 15.64 3.99
C CYS A 9 14.54 15.03 3.54
N ASN A 10 13.39 15.62 3.89
CA ASN A 10 12.09 15.04 3.57
C ASN A 10 11.74 15.17 2.08
N LEU A 11 12.20 16.24 1.41
CA LEU A 11 12.04 16.40 -0.03
C LEU A 11 12.90 15.42 -0.85
N GLY A 12 14.10 15.08 -0.36
CA GLY A 12 14.97 14.11 -1.02
C GLY A 12 14.36 12.70 -1.02
N ILE A 13 13.79 12.27 0.11
CA ILE A 13 13.12 10.96 0.23
C ILE A 13 11.86 10.92 -0.65
N LEU A 14 11.07 12.00 -0.68
CA LEU A 14 9.88 12.09 -1.52
C LEU A 14 10.23 12.05 -3.02
N ALA A 15 11.28 12.77 -3.44
CA ALA A 15 11.75 12.74 -4.83
C ALA A 15 12.32 11.38 -5.23
N LEU A 16 13.03 10.68 -4.34
CA LEU A 16 13.57 9.35 -4.59
C LEU A 16 12.46 8.29 -4.65
N LEU A 17 11.45 8.38 -3.77
CA LEU A 17 10.23 7.56 -3.84
C LEU A 17 9.47 7.80 -5.14
N THR A 18 9.36 9.06 -5.58
CA THR A 18 8.66 9.41 -6.81
C THR A 18 9.41 8.90 -8.05
N ALA A 19 10.74 9.04 -8.10
CA ALA A 19 11.55 8.54 -9.21
C ALA A 19 11.61 6.99 -9.28
N VAL A 20 11.67 6.31 -8.13
CA VAL A 20 11.60 4.84 -8.07
C VAL A 20 10.23 4.32 -8.46
N LEU A 21 9.15 5.04 -8.11
CA LEU A 21 7.80 4.69 -8.53
C LEU A 21 7.60 4.89 -10.04
N ILE A 22 8.14 5.97 -10.64
CA ILE A 22 7.99 6.27 -12.07
C ILE A 22 8.74 5.29 -12.98
N LEU A 23 9.96 4.85 -12.62
CA LEU A 23 10.74 3.95 -13.48
C LEU A 23 10.24 2.49 -13.51
N ARG A 24 9.37 2.08 -12.57
CA ARG A 24 8.82 0.71 -12.50
C ARG A 24 7.39 0.58 -13.05
N THR A 25 6.72 1.69 -13.35
CA THR A 25 5.28 1.72 -13.67
C THR A 25 4.90 1.38 -15.11
N ASP A 26 5.81 1.38 -16.09
CA ASP A 26 5.39 1.28 -17.51
C ASP A 26 5.03 -0.14 -17.98
N ALA A 27 5.45 -1.20 -17.28
CA ALA A 27 5.18 -2.57 -17.73
C ALA A 27 4.06 -3.31 -16.96
N GLN A 28 3.67 -2.84 -15.76
CA GLN A 28 2.84 -3.63 -14.83
C GLN A 28 1.57 -2.91 -14.31
N ALA A 29 1.31 -1.67 -14.75
CA ALA A 29 0.24 -0.77 -14.23
C ALA A 29 -1.22 -1.13 -14.62
N ARG A 30 -1.61 -2.41 -14.61
CA ARG A 30 -2.99 -2.80 -14.97
C ARG A 30 -3.62 -3.84 -14.04
N GLY A 31 -3.04 -4.14 -12.89
CA GLY A 31 -3.60 -5.14 -11.98
C GLY A 31 -4.78 -4.54 -11.21
N VAL A 32 -4.48 -3.74 -10.19
CA VAL A 32 -5.46 -3.16 -9.26
C VAL A 32 -6.51 -2.30 -9.98
N LEU A 33 -6.15 -1.65 -11.09
CA LEU A 33 -7.07 -0.88 -11.93
C LEU A 33 -8.09 -1.73 -12.71
N ARG A 34 -8.03 -3.06 -12.71
CA ARG A 34 -9.08 -3.89 -13.33
C ARG A 34 -10.32 -3.98 -12.46
N ASP A 35 -10.16 -3.82 -11.14
CA ASP A 35 -11.30 -3.83 -10.23
C ASP A 35 -12.08 -2.50 -10.31
N ALA A 36 -13.32 -2.59 -10.77
CA ALA A 36 -14.16 -1.43 -10.98
C ALA A 36 -14.50 -0.70 -9.66
N ALA A 37 -14.61 -1.44 -8.54
CA ALA A 37 -14.94 -0.86 -7.25
C ALA A 37 -13.75 -0.06 -6.68
N ILE A 38 -12.53 -0.60 -6.80
CA ILE A 38 -11.32 0.12 -6.39
C ILE A 38 -11.14 1.39 -7.23
N ARG A 39 -11.29 1.30 -8.55
CA ARG A 39 -11.24 2.48 -9.42
C ARG A 39 -12.28 3.53 -9.07
N ALA A 40 -13.52 3.12 -8.82
CA ALA A 40 -14.59 4.05 -8.46
C ALA A 40 -14.30 4.76 -7.14
N ALA A 41 -13.78 4.03 -6.14
CA ALA A 41 -13.39 4.61 -4.85
C ALA A 41 -12.23 5.62 -5.00
N LEU A 42 -11.19 5.26 -5.77
CA LEU A 42 -10.06 6.17 -6.04
C LEU A 42 -10.49 7.41 -6.83
N ALA A 43 -11.37 7.25 -7.82
CA ALA A 43 -11.94 8.36 -8.56
C ALA A 43 -12.74 9.30 -7.64
N ALA A 44 -13.53 8.74 -6.73
CA ALA A 44 -14.27 9.53 -5.74
C ALA A 44 -13.34 10.33 -4.81
N ILE A 45 -12.26 9.70 -4.31
CA ILE A 45 -11.23 10.38 -3.51
C ILE A 45 -10.60 11.53 -4.31
N SER A 46 -10.16 11.25 -5.54
CA SER A 46 -9.52 12.26 -6.40
C SER A 46 -10.42 13.46 -6.73
N GLY A 47 -11.75 13.26 -6.74
CA GLY A 47 -12.75 14.29 -6.92
C GLY A 47 -13.28 14.91 -5.62
N GLY A 48 -12.63 14.68 -4.48
CA GLY A 48 -13.00 15.24 -3.18
C GLY A 48 -14.27 14.62 -2.54
N LYS A 49 -14.86 13.60 -3.18
CA LYS A 49 -16.04 12.88 -2.67
C LYS A 49 -15.56 11.73 -1.77
N LEU A 50 -15.13 12.10 -0.57
CA LEU A 50 -14.57 11.15 0.38
C LEU A 50 -15.68 10.39 1.13
N PRO A 51 -15.56 9.07 1.28
CA PRO A 51 -16.36 8.33 2.24
C PRO A 51 -15.98 8.72 3.69
N LEU A 52 -16.81 8.31 4.65
CA LEU A 52 -16.56 8.52 6.09
C LEU A 52 -15.23 7.90 6.53
N SER A 53 -14.87 6.74 6.00
CA SER A 53 -13.59 6.06 6.23
C SER A 53 -13.08 5.36 4.97
N ASP A 54 -11.79 5.04 4.95
CA ASP A 54 -11.14 4.32 3.85
C ASP A 54 -11.16 2.79 4.05
N ASP A 55 -11.87 2.30 5.07
CA ASP A 55 -11.92 0.87 5.41
C ASP A 55 -12.34 0.02 4.23
N ARG A 56 -13.39 0.46 3.52
CA ARG A 56 -13.90 -0.27 2.37
C ARG A 56 -12.90 -0.32 1.22
N LEU A 57 -12.14 0.75 1.01
CA LEU A 57 -11.10 0.80 -0.02
C LEU A 57 -9.98 -0.20 0.33
N VAL A 58 -9.53 -0.20 1.58
CA VAL A 58 -8.51 -1.13 2.06
C VAL A 58 -8.97 -2.58 1.92
N GLU A 59 -10.20 -2.89 2.32
CA GLU A 59 -10.79 -4.24 2.15
C GLU A 59 -10.81 -4.69 0.69
N LEU A 60 -11.28 -3.82 -0.21
CA LEU A 60 -11.34 -4.14 -1.65
C LEU A 60 -9.95 -4.42 -2.22
N ILE A 61 -8.93 -3.65 -1.80
CA ILE A 61 -7.54 -3.88 -2.19
C ILE A 61 -7.05 -5.22 -1.66
N GLN A 62 -7.26 -5.52 -0.38
CA GLN A 62 -6.84 -6.80 0.22
C GLN A 62 -7.51 -7.99 -0.47
N GLU A 63 -8.82 -7.92 -0.70
CA GLU A 63 -9.57 -8.96 -1.40
C GLU A 63 -9.03 -9.15 -2.82
N TYR A 64 -8.81 -8.05 -3.56
CA TYR A 64 -8.24 -8.11 -4.90
C TYR A 64 -6.89 -8.82 -4.90
N VAL A 65 -5.98 -8.46 -3.98
CA VAL A 65 -4.67 -9.11 -3.85
C VAL A 65 -4.84 -10.60 -3.55
N ARG A 66 -5.64 -10.98 -2.54
CA ARG A 66 -5.87 -12.39 -2.20
C ARG A 66 -6.40 -13.20 -3.39
N ARG A 67 -7.36 -12.65 -4.15
CA ARG A 67 -7.92 -13.33 -5.34
C ARG A 67 -6.87 -13.55 -6.42
N VAL A 68 -6.05 -12.54 -6.73
CA VAL A 68 -5.02 -12.66 -7.76
C VAL A 68 -3.92 -13.63 -7.33
N VAL A 69 -3.51 -13.57 -6.06
CA VAL A 69 -2.52 -14.46 -5.50
C VAL A 69 -3.01 -15.91 -5.52
N ALA A 70 -4.25 -16.17 -5.12
CA ALA A 70 -4.84 -17.50 -5.19
C ALA A 70 -4.86 -18.06 -6.63
N ALA A 71 -5.17 -17.23 -7.62
CA ALA A 71 -5.17 -17.63 -9.03
C ALA A 71 -3.76 -17.86 -9.62
N GLN A 72 -2.72 -17.30 -9.00
CA GLN A 72 -1.31 -17.45 -9.43
C GLN A 72 -0.61 -18.60 -8.67
N ALA A 73 -1.16 -19.03 -7.54
CA ALA A 73 -0.55 -20.03 -6.65
C ALA A 73 -0.72 -21.49 -7.13
N ASP A 74 -1.44 -21.74 -8.23
CA ASP A 74 -1.72 -23.07 -8.81
C ASP A 74 -0.48 -23.84 -9.34
N GLY A 75 0.74 -23.43 -8.97
CA GLY A 75 1.96 -24.17 -9.30
C GLY A 75 3.20 -23.76 -8.49
N HIS A 76 3.34 -22.48 -8.11
CA HIS A 76 4.53 -21.97 -7.40
C HIS A 76 4.18 -20.88 -6.36
N PRO A 77 4.25 -21.19 -5.05
CA PRO A 77 3.94 -20.23 -3.98
C PRO A 77 4.82 -18.96 -3.97
N SER A 78 6.05 -19.04 -4.49
CA SER A 78 6.96 -17.89 -4.65
C SER A 78 6.36 -16.81 -5.56
N ASP A 79 5.68 -17.24 -6.62
CA ASP A 79 5.14 -16.36 -7.66
C ASP A 79 3.91 -15.62 -7.12
N GLY A 80 3.17 -16.26 -6.21
CA GLY A 80 2.09 -15.64 -5.45
C GLY A 80 2.57 -14.50 -4.53
N ILE A 81 3.72 -14.66 -3.85
CA ILE A 81 4.26 -13.62 -2.97
C ILE A 81 4.79 -12.43 -3.77
N GLU A 82 5.52 -12.68 -4.88
CA GLU A 82 6.02 -11.61 -5.74
C GLU A 82 4.86 -10.84 -6.39
N ALA A 83 3.83 -11.55 -6.86
CA ALA A 83 2.60 -10.94 -7.37
C ALA A 83 1.92 -10.08 -6.29
N ALA A 84 1.82 -10.57 -5.05
CA ALA A 84 1.21 -9.81 -3.95
C ALA A 84 1.95 -8.51 -3.65
N ALA A 85 3.29 -8.57 -3.59
CA ALA A 85 4.13 -7.41 -3.35
C ALA A 85 4.01 -6.38 -4.48
N SER A 86 3.99 -6.85 -5.73
CA SER A 86 3.80 -5.99 -6.91
C SER A 86 2.45 -5.28 -6.88
N LEU A 87 1.37 -6.01 -6.57
CA LEU A 87 0.02 -5.45 -6.48
C LEU A 87 -0.13 -4.45 -5.32
N ALA A 88 0.52 -4.70 -4.18
CA ALA A 88 0.53 -3.77 -3.07
C ALA A 88 1.27 -2.47 -3.45
N GLN A 89 2.39 -2.55 -4.17
CA GLN A 89 3.10 -1.37 -4.70
C GLN A 89 2.22 -0.58 -5.67
N GLU A 90 1.50 -1.26 -6.56
CA GLU A 90 0.55 -0.62 -7.48
C GLU A 90 -0.58 0.08 -6.69
N ALA A 91 -1.17 -0.59 -5.71
CA ALA A 91 -2.22 -0.01 -4.86
C ALA A 91 -1.75 1.25 -4.14
N VAL A 92 -0.55 1.24 -3.55
CA VAL A 92 0.04 2.41 -2.88
C VAL A 92 0.25 3.56 -3.86
N SER A 93 0.76 3.28 -5.07
CA SER A 93 0.95 4.30 -6.11
C SER A 93 -0.38 4.97 -6.50
N GLN A 94 -1.44 4.19 -6.71
CA GLN A 94 -2.75 4.69 -7.10
C GLN A 94 -3.44 5.48 -5.97
N VAL A 95 -3.36 4.99 -4.73
CA VAL A 95 -3.84 5.71 -3.54
C VAL A 95 -3.10 7.05 -3.40
N THR A 96 -1.78 7.04 -3.61
CA THR A 96 -0.97 8.27 -3.58
C THR A 96 -1.43 9.27 -4.63
N ALA A 97 -1.67 8.84 -5.87
CA ALA A 97 -2.15 9.72 -6.93
C ALA A 97 -3.53 10.32 -6.61
N ALA A 98 -4.47 9.50 -6.14
CA ALA A 98 -5.82 9.95 -5.78
C ALA A 98 -5.80 10.97 -4.63
N TYR A 99 -5.03 10.70 -3.58
CA TYR A 99 -4.92 11.61 -2.44
C TYR A 99 -4.13 12.87 -2.77
N ALA A 100 -3.07 12.79 -3.57
CA ALA A 100 -2.35 13.97 -4.03
C ALA A 100 -3.29 14.91 -4.80
N ALA A 101 -4.09 14.37 -5.72
CA ALA A 101 -5.08 15.16 -6.45
C ALA A 101 -6.09 15.84 -5.51
N ALA A 102 -6.62 15.11 -4.53
CA ALA A 102 -7.55 15.65 -3.53
C ALA A 102 -6.91 16.75 -2.67
N ILE A 103 -5.67 16.55 -2.23
CA ILE A 103 -4.91 17.52 -1.41
C ILE A 103 -4.64 18.79 -2.21
N PHE A 104 -4.21 18.68 -3.47
CA PHE A 104 -3.97 19.86 -4.31
C PHE A 104 -5.24 20.64 -4.65
N GLN A 105 -6.40 19.99 -4.64
CA GLN A 105 -7.70 20.64 -4.82
C GLN A 105 -8.28 21.21 -3.53
N SER A 106 -7.73 20.87 -2.36
CA SER A 106 -8.22 21.37 -1.08
C SER A 106 -8.07 22.90 -0.98
N THR A 107 -9.08 23.54 -0.40
CA THR A 107 -9.16 25.01 -0.34
C THR A 107 -8.61 25.56 0.96
N THR A 108 -8.46 24.70 1.97
CA THR A 108 -8.03 25.09 3.31
C THR A 108 -6.92 24.17 3.83
N ALA A 109 -5.97 24.74 4.57
CA ALA A 109 -4.90 23.95 5.19
C ALA A 109 -5.42 22.83 6.13
N PRO A 110 -6.47 23.04 6.95
CA PRO A 110 -7.04 21.97 7.77
C PRO A 110 -7.61 20.81 6.94
N GLU A 111 -8.20 21.09 5.77
CA GLU A 111 -8.69 20.06 4.86
C GLU A 111 -7.55 19.25 4.25
N ALA A 112 -6.51 19.93 3.74
CA ALA A 112 -5.29 19.29 3.23
C ALA A 112 -4.65 18.37 4.29
N GLN A 113 -4.58 18.84 5.54
CA GLN A 113 -3.98 18.08 6.64
C GLN A 113 -4.80 16.84 7.01
N ARG A 114 -6.14 16.94 7.02
CA ARG A 114 -7.03 15.78 7.23
C ARG A 114 -6.86 14.74 6.11
N LEU A 115 -6.81 15.19 4.86
CA LEU A 115 -6.57 14.32 3.70
C LEU A 115 -5.21 13.62 3.78
N PHE A 116 -4.16 14.36 4.17
CA PHE A 116 -2.83 13.80 4.32
C PHE A 116 -2.75 12.78 5.47
N ALA A 117 -3.48 12.97 6.56
CA ALA A 117 -3.58 11.98 7.64
C ALA A 117 -4.29 10.71 7.18
N ARG A 118 -5.40 10.83 6.45
CA ARG A 118 -6.13 9.69 5.86
C ARG A 118 -5.29 8.91 4.85
N PHE A 119 -4.54 9.63 4.01
CA PHE A 119 -3.59 9.04 3.09
C PHE A 119 -2.56 8.16 3.81
N GLN A 120 -1.94 8.69 4.88
CA GLN A 120 -0.94 7.96 5.65
C GLN A 120 -1.52 6.69 6.28
N ASP A 121 -2.70 6.77 6.90
CA ASP A 121 -3.39 5.61 7.48
C ASP A 121 -3.70 4.55 6.42
N THR A 122 -4.26 4.97 5.28
CA THR A 122 -4.62 4.07 4.18
C THR A 122 -3.39 3.33 3.65
N VAL A 123 -2.29 4.05 3.40
CA VAL A 123 -1.04 3.47 2.92
C VAL A 123 -0.42 2.53 3.95
N ASP A 124 -0.38 2.92 5.22
CA ASP A 124 0.18 2.05 6.28
C ASP A 124 -0.59 0.73 6.31
N ARG A 125 -1.92 0.76 6.28
CA ARG A 125 -2.75 -0.46 6.29
C ARG A 125 -2.49 -1.38 5.09
N ILE A 126 -2.29 -0.82 3.89
CA ILE A 126 -1.92 -1.60 2.70
C ILE A 126 -0.53 -2.22 2.88
N VAL A 127 0.43 -1.45 3.41
CA VAL A 127 1.80 -1.92 3.65
C VAL A 127 1.85 -2.99 4.75
N GLN A 128 1.09 -2.84 5.84
CA GLN A 128 1.01 -3.84 6.90
C GLN A 128 0.41 -5.15 6.37
N PHE A 129 -0.63 -5.07 5.54
CA PHE A 129 -1.17 -6.24 4.86
C PHE A 129 -0.11 -6.93 3.99
N ALA A 130 0.61 -6.19 3.15
CA ALA A 130 1.67 -6.76 2.32
C ALA A 130 2.81 -7.40 3.15
N LYS A 131 3.18 -6.77 4.28
CA LYS A 131 4.19 -7.29 5.21
C LYS A 131 3.73 -8.54 5.97
N SER A 132 2.43 -8.65 6.24
CA SER A 132 1.88 -9.78 7.01
C SER A 132 2.07 -11.12 6.30
N GLY A 133 2.16 -11.11 4.97
CA GLY A 133 2.19 -12.32 4.15
C GLY A 133 0.86 -13.10 4.16
N ASP A 134 -0.18 -12.57 4.80
CA ASP A 134 -1.49 -13.22 4.92
C ASP A 134 -2.33 -13.00 3.65
N PHE A 135 -1.91 -13.65 2.58
CA PHE A 135 -2.57 -13.59 1.28
C PHE A 135 -3.66 -14.67 1.12
N GLY A 136 -4.02 -15.40 2.19
CA GLY A 136 -5.01 -16.47 2.14
C GLY A 136 -4.55 -17.74 1.43
N ILE A 137 -3.25 -17.89 1.17
CA ILE A 137 -2.64 -19.12 0.63
C ILE A 137 -2.40 -20.07 1.80
N GLY A 138 -3.29 -21.05 1.99
CA GLY A 138 -3.06 -22.13 2.94
C GLY A 138 -1.86 -22.96 2.51
N GLY A 139 -0.79 -23.00 3.32
CA GLY A 139 0.35 -23.89 3.06
C GLY A 139 1.75 -23.29 3.15
N ILE A 140 1.93 -22.08 3.72
CA ILE A 140 3.23 -21.73 4.27
C ILE A 140 3.12 -21.99 5.78
N ASP A 141 3.53 -23.19 6.19
CA ASP A 141 3.83 -23.46 7.59
C ASP A 141 4.67 -22.29 8.09
N ARG A 142 4.09 -21.47 8.97
CA ARG A 142 4.93 -20.76 9.94
C ARG A 142 5.75 -21.86 10.58
N PRO A 143 7.09 -21.85 10.52
CA PRO A 143 7.85 -22.74 11.38
C PRO A 143 7.33 -22.43 12.79
N ALA A 144 6.64 -23.41 13.37
CA ALA A 144 6.22 -23.34 14.74
C ALA A 144 7.46 -22.89 15.50
N ASP A 145 7.29 -21.84 16.29
CA ASP A 145 8.24 -21.44 17.32
C ASP A 145 8.39 -22.63 18.28
N ARG A 146 9.19 -23.62 17.85
CA ARG A 146 9.72 -24.65 18.71
C ARG A 146 10.82 -23.95 19.47
N GLY A 147 10.43 -23.46 20.65
CA GLY A 147 11.30 -22.92 21.66
C GLY A 147 12.62 -23.67 21.65
N ASN A 148 13.64 -22.97 21.18
CA ASN A 148 15.01 -23.40 21.38
C ASN A 148 15.39 -22.99 22.81
N GLU A 149 14.82 -23.69 23.78
CA GLU A 149 15.45 -23.83 25.10
C GLU A 149 16.77 -24.56 24.89
N ARG A 150 17.81 -23.81 24.50
CA ARG A 150 19.18 -24.23 24.76
C ARG A 150 19.36 -24.17 26.26
N ARG A 151 19.07 -25.32 26.87
CA ARG A 151 19.53 -25.75 28.18
C ARG A 151 21.05 -25.58 28.19
N PHE A 152 21.52 -24.49 28.79
CA PHE A 152 22.90 -24.37 29.22
C PHE A 152 22.96 -25.10 30.55
N ASP A 153 23.34 -26.38 30.50
CA ASP A 153 23.78 -27.10 31.70
C ASP A 153 25.15 -26.51 32.10
N TYR A 154 25.21 -25.91 33.29
CA TYR A 154 26.43 -25.48 33.99
C TYR A 154 27.00 -26.63 34.82
#